data_AF-A0A3A9FPC9-F1
#
_entry.id   AF-A0A3A9FPC9-F1
#
_cell.length_a   1.000
_cell.length_b   1.000
_cell.length_c   1.000
_cell.angle_alpha   90.00
_cell.angle_beta   90.00
_cell.angle_gamma   90.00
#
_symmetry.space_group_name_H-M   'P 1'
#
loop_
_entity.id
_entity.type
_entity.pdbx_description
1 polymer ?
#
loop_
_entity_poly.entity_id
_entity_poly.type
_entity_poly.pdbx_seq_one_letter_code
_entity_poly.pdbx_strand_id
1 'polypeptide(L)'
;MQQDQALKRRMLALHQRPALGLDSLYHLIRKELFCSRKHIHRLTNELGISSARKRVYKAATNSRHAHPIAPNLLARHFSFDKPDMAWVGDITYIPTDEGWLYCAIVKDLCTKQIVGYAFSDRIDTYLALNALNMALRRRKPHPGLSFHSDRGVQYAANA
;
A
#
# COMPACT_ATOMS: atom_id res chain seq x y z
N MET A 1 -20.78 24.36 -11.18
CA MET A 1 -21.61 23.38 -11.94
C MET A 1 -20.83 22.64 -13.02
N GLN A 2 -20.10 23.31 -13.92
CA GLN A 2 -19.40 22.65 -15.04
C GLN A 2 -18.21 21.77 -14.58
N GLN A 3 -17.44 22.23 -13.58
CA GLN A 3 -16.29 21.51 -13.03
C GLN A 3 -16.71 20.25 -12.26
N ASP A 4 -17.76 20.32 -11.43
CA ASP A 4 -18.32 19.14 -10.75
C ASP A 4 -18.77 18.08 -11.75
N GLN A 5 -19.38 18.49 -12.88
CA GLN A 5 -19.81 17.55 -13.91
C GLN A 5 -18.62 16.84 -14.58
N ALA A 6 -17.52 17.57 -14.84
CA ALA A 6 -16.30 16.98 -15.35
C ALA A 6 -15.66 16.00 -14.36
N LEU A 7 -15.62 16.36 -13.06
CA LEU A 7 -15.13 15.49 -11.99
C LEU A 7 -15.98 14.22 -11.87
N LYS A 8 -17.31 14.35 -11.84
CA LYS A 8 -18.25 13.21 -11.77
C LYS A 8 -18.07 12.27 -12.96
N ARG A 9 -17.97 12.79 -14.19
CA ARG A 9 -17.69 11.98 -15.39
C ARG A 9 -16.37 11.22 -15.29
N ARG A 10 -15.30 11.88 -14.82
CA ARG A 10 -13.99 11.24 -14.68
C ARG A 10 -14.00 10.16 -13.60
N MET A 11 -14.65 10.40 -12.47
CA MET A 11 -14.82 9.41 -11.41
C MET A 11 -15.57 8.17 -11.89
N LEU A 12 -16.68 8.35 -12.61
CA LEU A 12 -17.46 7.24 -13.17
C LEU A 12 -16.65 6.44 -14.18
N ALA A 13 -15.86 7.10 -15.05
CA ALA A 13 -14.96 6.43 -15.97
C ALA A 13 -13.88 5.60 -15.24
N LEU A 14 -13.31 6.15 -14.17
CA LEU A 14 -12.32 5.44 -13.34
C LEU A 14 -12.93 4.32 -12.48
N HIS A 15 -14.25 4.35 -12.24
CA HIS A 15 -14.97 3.37 -11.43
C HIS A 15 -15.49 2.15 -12.20
N GLN A 16 -15.25 2.06 -13.53
CA GLN A 16 -15.71 0.93 -14.37
C GLN A 16 -15.08 -0.43 -14.01
N ARG A 17 -14.04 -0.47 -13.16
CA ARG A 17 -13.45 -1.70 -12.59
C ARG A 17 -13.34 -1.58 -11.07
N PRO A 18 -13.52 -2.65 -10.29
CA PRO A 18 -13.52 -2.54 -8.84
C PRO A 18 -12.07 -2.31 -8.33
N ALA A 19 -11.75 -1.35 -7.47
CA ALA A 19 -12.40 -0.09 -7.14
C ALA A 19 -11.34 0.82 -6.47
N LEU A 20 -11.05 1.97 -7.09
CA LEU A 20 -10.07 2.92 -6.57
C LEU A 20 -10.61 3.61 -5.31
N GLY A 21 -9.85 3.57 -4.22
CA GLY A 21 -10.18 4.31 -3.01
C GLY A 21 -10.10 5.82 -3.21
N LEU A 22 -10.62 6.58 -2.25
CA LEU A 22 -10.64 8.04 -2.26
C LEU A 22 -9.27 8.65 -2.62
N ASP A 23 -8.21 8.16 -1.99
CA ASP A 23 -6.86 8.73 -2.20
C ASP A 23 -6.33 8.44 -3.61
N SER A 24 -6.62 7.27 -4.17
CA SER A 24 -6.27 6.92 -5.55
C SER A 24 -7.03 7.78 -6.55
N LEU A 25 -8.35 7.95 -6.35
CA LEU A 25 -9.18 8.84 -7.18
C LEU A 25 -8.66 10.29 -7.13
N TYR A 26 -8.37 10.80 -5.94
CA TYR A 26 -7.80 12.13 -5.78
C TYR A 26 -6.45 12.28 -6.50
N HIS A 27 -5.54 11.31 -6.36
CA HIS A 27 -4.21 11.39 -6.97
C HIS A 27 -4.22 11.27 -8.50
N LEU A 28 -5.20 10.58 -9.08
CA LEU A 28 -5.35 10.47 -10.52
C LEU A 28 -6.02 11.72 -11.09
N ILE A 29 -7.13 12.15 -10.48
CA ILE A 29 -7.93 13.28 -10.98
C ILE A 29 -7.16 14.60 -10.85
N ARG A 30 -6.40 14.81 -9.76
CA ARG A 30 -5.65 16.05 -9.54
C ARG A 30 -4.57 16.35 -10.59
N LYS A 31 -4.20 15.36 -11.41
CA LYS A 31 -3.25 15.53 -12.52
C LYS A 31 -3.89 16.20 -13.74
N GLU A 32 -5.20 16.09 -13.87
CA GLU A 32 -5.96 16.55 -15.04
C GLU A 32 -6.91 17.72 -14.68
N LEU A 33 -7.44 17.71 -13.45
CA LEU A 33 -8.45 18.66 -12.99
C LEU A 33 -8.11 19.17 -11.59
N PHE A 34 -8.25 20.47 -11.38
CA PHE A 34 -8.11 21.07 -10.05
C PHE A 34 -9.19 20.53 -9.11
N CYS A 35 -8.78 19.93 -8.00
CA CYS A 35 -9.68 19.36 -7.02
C CYS A 35 -9.00 19.28 -5.65
N SER A 36 -9.79 19.33 -4.58
CA SER A 36 -9.33 19.01 -3.23
C SER A 36 -9.77 17.60 -2.84
N ARG A 37 -9.06 16.96 -1.92
CA ARG A 37 -9.45 15.64 -1.40
C ARG A 37 -10.86 15.65 -0.81
N LYS A 38 -11.23 16.70 -0.08
CA LYS A 38 -12.59 16.88 0.47
C LYS A 38 -13.63 16.98 -0.65
N HIS A 39 -13.29 17.66 -1.74
CA HIS A 39 -14.17 17.78 -2.90
C HIS A 39 -14.41 16.40 -3.54
N ILE A 40 -13.35 15.62 -3.75
CA ILE A 40 -13.48 14.25 -4.29
C ILE A 40 -14.33 13.37 -3.37
N HIS A 41 -14.09 13.41 -2.06
CA HIS A 41 -14.85 12.66 -1.06
C HIS A 41 -16.36 12.96 -1.08
N ARG A 42 -16.72 14.25 -1.16
CA ARG A 42 -18.13 14.66 -1.27
C ARG A 42 -18.77 14.04 -2.52
N LEU A 43 -18.12 14.17 -3.68
CA LEU A 43 -18.65 13.69 -4.95
C LEU A 43 -18.72 12.16 -5.04
N THR A 44 -17.75 11.44 -4.46
CA THR A 44 -17.81 9.98 -4.41
C THR A 44 -18.97 9.50 -3.55
N ASN A 45 -19.28 10.20 -2.44
CA ASN A 45 -20.45 9.89 -1.62
C ASN A 45 -21.77 10.16 -2.35
N GLU A 46 -21.86 11.28 -3.08
CA GLU A 46 -23.04 11.59 -3.92
C GLU A 46 -23.28 10.56 -5.03
N LEU A 47 -22.21 10.00 -5.60
CA LEU A 47 -22.28 9.01 -6.69
C LEU A 47 -22.37 7.56 -6.20
N GLY A 48 -22.33 7.31 -4.88
CA GLY A 48 -22.28 5.95 -4.33
C GLY A 48 -21.00 5.18 -4.71
N ILE A 49 -19.94 5.88 -5.11
CA ILE A 49 -18.68 5.28 -5.51
C ILE A 49 -17.93 4.83 -4.26
N SER A 50 -17.73 3.51 -4.14
CA SER A 50 -17.02 2.91 -3.01
C SER A 50 -16.07 1.82 -3.47
N SER A 51 -15.02 1.56 -2.68
CA SER A 51 -14.07 0.52 -3.03
C SER A 51 -14.65 -0.88 -2.78
N ALA A 52 -15.16 -1.57 -3.80
CA ALA A 52 -15.55 -2.98 -3.70
C ALA A 52 -14.31 -3.89 -3.65
N ARG A 53 -13.97 -4.43 -2.48
CA ARG A 53 -12.98 -5.52 -2.36
C ARG A 53 -13.69 -6.86 -2.46
N LYS A 54 -13.43 -7.63 -3.53
CA LYS A 54 -13.82 -9.05 -3.58
C LYS A 54 -12.97 -9.79 -2.53
N ARG A 55 -13.62 -10.34 -1.49
CA ARG A 55 -12.93 -11.09 -0.43
C ARG A 55 -12.54 -12.46 -0.97
N VAL A 56 -11.43 -12.55 -1.69
CA VAL A 56 -10.83 -13.84 -2.05
C VAL A 56 -10.05 -14.32 -0.83
N TYR A 57 -10.65 -15.19 -0.02
CA TYR A 57 -9.93 -15.79 1.11
C TYR A 57 -8.98 -16.86 0.57
N LYS A 58 -7.70 -16.53 0.46
CA LYS A 58 -6.59 -17.49 0.44
C LYS A 58 -5.70 -17.15 1.62
N ALA A 59 -5.46 -18.12 2.52
CA ALA A 59 -4.53 -17.94 3.62
C ALA A 59 -3.09 -17.91 3.07
N ALA A 60 -2.60 -16.72 2.75
CA ALA A 60 -1.24 -16.51 2.22
C ALA A 60 -0.18 -16.37 3.33
N THR A 61 -0.62 -16.08 4.56
CA THR A 61 0.26 -15.75 5.69
C THR A 61 0.12 -16.80 6.78
N ASN A 62 1.18 -17.56 7.07
CA ASN A 62 1.21 -18.41 8.26
C ASN A 62 1.55 -17.57 9.50
N SER A 63 0.55 -16.91 10.10
CA SER A 63 0.73 -16.16 11.35
C SER A 63 0.78 -17.02 12.61
N ARG A 64 0.66 -18.35 12.49
CA ARG A 64 0.75 -19.31 13.59
C ARG A 64 2.11 -20.01 13.56
N HIS A 65 3.18 -19.22 13.65
CA HIS A 65 4.55 -19.73 13.77
C HIS A 65 5.10 -19.51 15.18
N ALA A 66 6.14 -20.24 15.56
CA ALA A 66 6.82 -20.09 16.85
C ALA A 66 7.83 -18.93 16.90
N HIS A 67 8.05 -18.21 15.80
CA HIS A 67 8.99 -17.09 15.79
C HIS A 67 8.55 -15.90 16.66
N PRO A 68 9.52 -15.12 17.19
CA PRO A 68 9.24 -13.93 17.99
C PRO A 68 8.33 -12.94 17.26
N ILE A 69 7.31 -12.44 17.97
CA ILE A 69 6.40 -11.43 17.44
C ILE A 69 6.81 -10.08 17.98
N ALA A 70 7.21 -9.17 17.10
CA ALA A 70 7.52 -7.80 17.47
C ALA A 70 6.28 -7.05 18.03
N PRO A 71 6.45 -6.17 19.04
CA PRO A 71 5.35 -5.36 19.55
C PRO A 71 4.77 -4.46 18.45
N ASN A 72 3.44 -4.34 18.40
CA ASN A 72 2.78 -3.46 17.44
C ASN A 72 2.86 -2.00 17.90
N LEU A 73 3.97 -1.33 17.59
CA LEU A 73 4.20 0.08 17.91
C LEU A 73 3.34 1.03 17.07
N LEU A 74 2.87 0.58 15.90
CA LEU A 74 2.09 1.42 14.99
C LEU A 74 0.67 1.65 15.52
N ALA A 75 0.08 0.67 16.21
CA ALA A 75 -1.22 0.76 16.89
C ALA A 75 -2.35 1.42 16.04
N ARG A 76 -2.36 1.16 14.72
CA ARG A 76 -3.28 1.76 13.71
C ARG A 76 -3.14 3.28 13.49
N HIS A 77 -2.04 3.88 13.96
CA HIS A 77 -1.67 5.26 13.64
C HIS A 77 -0.97 5.32 12.28
N PHE A 78 -1.68 5.73 11.22
CA PHE A 78 -1.16 5.74 9.84
C PHE A 78 -0.85 7.13 9.28
N SER A 79 -0.87 8.15 10.14
CA SER A 79 -0.62 9.55 9.80
C SER A 79 0.70 9.98 10.44
N PHE A 80 1.63 10.53 9.68
CA PHE A 80 2.93 10.99 10.19
C PHE A 80 3.27 12.34 9.57
N ASP A 81 3.80 13.25 10.37
CA ASP A 81 4.09 14.62 9.94
C ASP A 81 5.36 14.73 9.09
N LYS A 82 6.24 13.71 9.17
CA LYS A 82 7.52 13.68 8.47
C LYS A 82 7.71 12.35 7.73
N PRO A 83 8.34 12.38 6.54
CA PRO A 83 8.80 11.17 5.86
C PRO A 83 9.71 10.33 6.76
N ASP A 84 9.77 9.03 6.48
CA ASP A 84 10.72 8.11 7.11
C ASP A 84 10.60 7.97 8.64
N MET A 85 9.42 8.28 9.20
CA MET A 85 9.07 7.98 10.60
C MET A 85 8.49 6.58 10.77
N ALA A 86 7.70 6.14 9.80
CA ALA A 86 7.12 4.80 9.78
C ALA A 86 6.97 4.29 8.35
N TRP A 87 7.48 3.09 8.11
CA TRP A 87 7.31 2.35 6.87
C TRP A 87 6.43 1.13 7.12
N VAL A 88 5.68 0.74 6.09
CA VAL A 88 4.93 -0.52 6.08
C VAL A 88 5.42 -1.44 4.98
N GLY A 89 5.52 -2.73 5.29
CA GLY A 89 5.88 -3.81 4.37
C GLY A 89 4.69 -4.71 4.05
N ASP A 90 4.57 -5.13 2.80
CA ASP A 90 3.60 -6.15 2.38
C ASP A 90 4.18 -6.99 1.23
N ILE A 91 3.78 -8.26 1.14
CA ILE A 91 4.09 -9.13 0.00
C ILE A 91 2.81 -9.38 -0.78
N THR A 92 2.86 -9.10 -2.08
CA THR A 92 1.77 -9.40 -3.01
C THR A 92 2.24 -10.35 -4.10
N TYR A 93 1.29 -10.94 -4.82
CA TYR A 93 1.53 -11.90 -5.89
C TYR A 93 0.90 -11.42 -7.19
N ILE A 94 1.67 -11.49 -8.27
CA ILE A 94 1.31 -11.03 -9.60
C ILE A 94 1.23 -12.27 -10.50
N PRO A 95 0.07 -12.57 -11.10
CA PRO A 95 -0.02 -13.66 -12.07
C PRO A 95 0.67 -13.26 -13.38
N THR A 96 1.48 -14.15 -13.93
CA THR A 96 2.14 -14.02 -15.23
C THR A 96 1.91 -15.28 -16.05
N ASP A 97 2.26 -15.25 -17.34
CA ASP A 97 2.18 -16.43 -18.21
C ASP A 97 3.22 -17.52 -17.84
N GLU A 98 4.21 -17.18 -17.04
CA GLU A 98 5.28 -18.07 -16.54
C GLU A 98 5.01 -18.57 -15.11
N GLY A 99 3.94 -18.13 -14.46
CA GLY A 99 3.58 -18.51 -13.09
C GLY A 99 3.32 -17.32 -12.18
N TRP A 100 3.64 -17.45 -10.89
CA TRP A 100 3.46 -16.38 -9.91
C TRP A 100 4.76 -15.61 -9.71
N LEU A 101 4.70 -14.29 -9.89
CA LEU A 101 5.77 -13.39 -9.47
C LEU A 101 5.40 -12.76 -8.12
N TYR A 102 6.25 -12.95 -7.11
CA TYR A 102 6.06 -12.35 -5.80
C TYR A 102 6.74 -10.99 -5.75
N CYS A 103 6.07 -10.02 -5.15
CA CYS A 103 6.54 -8.65 -5.01
C CYS A 103 6.47 -8.22 -3.55
N ALA A 104 7.62 -7.94 -2.94
CA ALA A 104 7.69 -7.27 -1.64
C ALA A 104 7.74 -5.76 -1.85
N ILE A 105 6.98 -5.01 -1.07
CA ILE A 105 6.84 -3.55 -1.19
C ILE A 105 7.06 -2.92 0.19
N VAL A 106 7.87 -1.86 0.24
CA VAL A 106 8.04 -0.98 1.40
C VAL A 106 7.50 0.40 1.07
N LYS A 107 6.51 0.85 1.85
CA LYS A 107 5.82 2.13 1.66
C LYS A 107 6.02 3.04 2.86
N ASP A 108 6.39 4.29 2.62
CA ASP A 108 6.40 5.34 3.63
C ASP A 108 4.98 5.80 3.96
N LEU A 109 4.61 5.78 5.24
CA LEU A 109 3.27 6.17 5.68
C LEU A 109 3.02 7.67 5.63
N CYS A 110 4.04 8.53 5.66
CA CYS A 110 3.85 9.98 5.49
C CYS A 110 3.58 10.31 4.02
N THR A 111 4.55 9.99 3.15
CA THR A 111 4.53 10.40 1.73
C THR A 111 3.67 9.51 0.84
N LYS A 112 3.32 8.31 1.32
CA LYS A 112 2.68 7.22 0.56
C LYS A 112 3.53 6.71 -0.62
N GLN A 113 4.80 7.10 -0.70
CA GLN A 113 5.72 6.63 -1.73
C GLN A 113 6.15 5.19 -1.45
N ILE A 114 6.33 4.42 -2.53
CA ILE A 114 7.06 3.16 -2.47
C ILE A 114 8.55 3.47 -2.43
N VAL A 115 9.17 3.21 -1.29
CA VAL A 115 10.56 3.54 -1.01
C VAL A 115 11.49 2.35 -1.25
N GLY A 116 10.96 1.13 -1.20
CA GLY A 116 11.67 -0.11 -1.52
C GLY A 116 10.73 -1.12 -2.17
N TYR A 117 11.27 -1.97 -3.04
CA TYR A 117 10.57 -3.14 -3.57
C TYR A 117 11.56 -4.21 -4.01
N ALA A 118 11.09 -5.44 -4.16
CA ALA A 118 11.84 -6.54 -4.75
C ALA A 118 10.88 -7.55 -5.38
N PHE A 119 11.37 -8.30 -6.37
CA PHE A 119 10.64 -9.37 -7.04
C PHE A 119 11.37 -10.69 -6.89
N SER A 120 10.62 -11.79 -6.82
CA SER A 120 11.16 -13.15 -6.78
C SER A 120 10.12 -14.14 -7.29
N ASP A 121 10.57 -15.28 -7.80
CA ASP A 121 9.74 -16.45 -8.08
C ASP A 121 9.41 -17.25 -6.79
N ARG A 122 9.97 -16.84 -5.64
CA ARG A 122 9.79 -17.47 -4.33
C ARG A 122 9.38 -16.47 -3.25
N ILE A 123 8.50 -16.91 -2.35
CA ILE A 123 8.08 -16.16 -1.17
C ILE A 123 8.91 -16.52 0.07
N ASP A 124 10.13 -15.98 0.14
CA ASP A 124 11.09 -16.22 1.22
C ASP A 124 11.49 -14.94 1.97
N THR A 125 12.32 -15.10 3.01
CA THR A 125 12.85 -13.99 3.81
C THR A 125 13.73 -13.04 2.97
N TYR A 126 14.43 -13.56 1.95
CA TYR A 126 15.29 -12.75 1.08
C TYR A 126 14.47 -11.75 0.25
N LEU A 127 13.29 -12.12 -0.23
CA LEU A 127 12.38 -11.20 -0.91
C LEU A 127 12.04 -9.98 -0.03
N ALA A 128 11.69 -10.20 1.23
CA ALA A 128 11.39 -9.13 2.18
C ALA A 128 12.63 -8.28 2.53
N LEU A 129 13.76 -8.94 2.81
CA LEU A 129 15.04 -8.27 3.11
C LEU A 129 15.53 -7.42 1.94
N ASN A 130 15.40 -7.90 0.71
CA ASN A 130 15.82 -7.16 -0.48
C ASN A 130 15.03 -5.86 -0.65
N ALA A 131 13.71 -5.89 -0.45
CA ALA A 131 12.87 -4.70 -0.50
C ALA A 131 13.23 -3.69 0.61
N LEU A 132 13.48 -4.18 1.84
CA LEU A 132 13.89 -3.34 2.97
C LEU A 132 15.29 -2.74 2.77
N ASN A 133 16.26 -3.54 2.32
CA ASN A 133 17.62 -3.09 2.03
C ASN A 133 17.65 -2.06 0.89
N MET A 134 16.78 -2.20 -0.11
CA MET A 134 16.60 -1.17 -1.13
C MET A 134 16.07 0.14 -0.52
N ALA A 135 15.04 0.08 0.33
CA ALA A 135 14.48 1.25 1.01
C ALA A 135 15.53 1.97 1.88
N LEU A 136 16.27 1.22 2.70
CA LEU A 136 17.31 1.76 3.58
C LEU A 136 18.41 2.47 2.79
N ARG A 137 18.93 1.84 1.72
CA ARG A 137 19.97 2.45 0.86
C ARG A 137 19.50 3.73 0.18
N ARG A 138 18.24 3.76 -0.27
CA ARG A 138 17.66 4.89 -1.00
C ARG A 138 17.31 6.06 -0.10
N ARG A 139 16.71 5.78 1.08
CA ARG A 139 16.16 6.81 1.97
C ARG A 139 17.13 7.26 3.04
N LYS A 140 18.06 6.40 3.46
CA LYS A 140 19.03 6.64 4.55
C LYS A 140 18.35 7.32 5.77
N PRO A 141 17.31 6.68 6.33
CA PRO A 141 16.51 7.27 7.41
C PRO A 141 17.36 7.48 8.67
N HIS A 142 16.98 8.46 9.49
CA HIS A 142 17.60 8.67 10.80
C HIS A 142 17.17 7.56 11.77
N PRO A 143 17.92 7.32 12.86
CA PRO A 143 17.48 6.45 13.94
C PRO A 143 16.09 6.84 14.45
N GLY A 144 15.23 5.83 14.71
CA GLY A 144 13.85 6.03 15.16
C GLY A 144 12.77 5.70 14.13
N LEU A 145 13.15 5.37 12.89
CA LEU A 145 12.21 4.79 11.92
C LEU A 145 11.63 3.47 12.46
N SER A 146 10.31 3.34 12.41
CA SER A 146 9.61 2.06 12.65
C SER A 146 9.27 1.37 11.32
N PHE A 147 9.50 0.06 11.23
CA PHE A 147 9.04 -0.76 10.12
C PHE A 147 7.95 -1.72 10.63
N HIS A 148 6.80 -1.70 9.97
CA HIS A 148 5.65 -2.53 10.33
C HIS A 148 5.24 -3.43 9.16
N SER A 149 5.23 -4.73 9.38
CA SER A 149 4.75 -5.73 8.42
C SER A 149 3.63 -6.56 9.04
N ASP A 150 3.02 -7.42 8.24
CA ASP A 150 2.22 -8.51 8.79
C ASP A 150 3.11 -9.52 9.55
N ARG A 151 2.46 -10.51 10.18
CA ARG A 151 3.12 -11.60 10.91
C ARG A 151 3.39 -12.80 9.99
N GLY A 152 3.75 -12.56 8.74
CA GLY A 152 4.24 -13.63 7.87
C GLY A 152 5.56 -14.18 8.37
N VAL A 153 5.78 -15.49 8.17
CA VAL A 153 7.05 -16.15 8.51
C VAL A 153 8.25 -15.44 7.86
N GLN A 154 8.05 -14.86 6.68
CA GLN A 154 9.06 -14.09 5.94
C GLN A 154 9.53 -12.82 6.69
N TYR A 155 8.68 -12.27 7.56
CA TYR A 155 8.98 -11.08 8.37
C TYR A 155 9.34 -11.40 9.81
N ALA A 156 9.00 -12.60 10.31
CA ALA A 156 9.29 -13.03 11.67
C ALA A 156 10.49 -13.98 11.78
N ALA A 157 11.04 -14.45 10.66
CA ALA A 157 12.24 -15.28 10.65
C ALA A 157 13.41 -14.60 11.38
N ASN A 158 14.22 -15.39 12.06
CA ASN A 158 15.47 -14.89 12.65
C ASN A 158 16.41 -14.41 11.54
N ALA A 159 17.15 -13.35 11.83
CA ALA A 159 18.25 -12.88 10.99
C ALA A 159 19.43 -13.85 11.02
#